data_AF-A0A3N1AS34-F1
#
_entry.id   AF-A0A3N1AS34-F1
#
_cell.length_a   1.000
_cell.length_b   1.000
_cell.length_c   1.000
_cell.angle_alpha   90.00
_cell.angle_beta   90.00
_cell.angle_gamma   90.00
#
_symmetry.space_group_name_H-M   'P 1'
#
loop_
_entity.id
_entity.type
_entity.pdbx_description
1 polymer ?
#
loop_
_entity_poly.entity_id
_entity_poly.type
_entity_poly.pdbx_seq_one_letter_code
_entity_poly.pdbx_strand_id
1 'polypeptide(L)'
;MAAVDALLMLAAAGELDAVAVGGHLGALAADKMITLSRVVQPLRDAAAAGAPLTTWRILAAALPAPLTVQPAPRGLPDLLALAAQTAAVTGVRIDVPGLADVAARGGSSRLVTEARRLVAASR
;
A
#
# COMPACT_ATOMS: atom_id res chain seq x y z
N MET A 1 -3.39 -14.11 -14.65
CA MET A 1 -3.28 -13.80 -13.21
C MET A 1 -2.09 -14.48 -12.54
N ALA A 2 -1.53 -15.57 -13.09
CA ALA A 2 -0.40 -16.29 -12.48
C ALA A 2 0.90 -15.48 -12.24
N ALA A 3 1.19 -14.44 -13.04
CA ALA A 3 2.44 -13.67 -12.89
C ALA A 3 2.47 -12.81 -11.61
N VAL A 4 1.34 -12.20 -11.24
CA VAL A 4 1.23 -11.40 -10.01
C VAL A 4 1.26 -12.29 -8.78
N ASP A 5 0.55 -13.42 -8.83
CA ASP A 5 0.53 -14.39 -7.73
C ASP A 5 1.93 -15.01 -7.52
N ALA A 6 2.64 -15.33 -8.61
CA ALA A 6 4.01 -15.83 -8.55
C ALA A 6 4.98 -14.80 -7.95
N LEU A 7 4.87 -13.53 -8.36
CA LEU A 7 5.71 -12.45 -7.84
C LEU A 7 5.43 -12.18 -6.35
N LEU A 8 4.18 -12.33 -5.90
CA LEU A 8 3.81 -12.15 -4.50
C LEU A 8 4.18 -13.35 -3.63
N MET A 9 4.10 -14.59 -4.15
CA MET A 9 4.66 -15.76 -3.45
C MET A 9 6.17 -15.65 -3.26
N LEU A 10 6.89 -15.14 -4.27
CA LEU A 10 8.35 -14.99 -4.21
C LEU A 10 8.75 -13.83 -3.28
N ALA A 11 7.93 -12.78 -3.17
CA ALA A 11 8.06 -11.76 -2.13
C ALA A 11 7.78 -12.29 -0.72
N ALA A 12 6.75 -13.13 -0.56
CA ALA A 12 6.47 -13.78 0.72
C ALA A 12 7.58 -14.75 1.16
N ALA A 13 8.33 -15.33 0.21
CA ALA A 13 9.50 -16.17 0.48
C ALA A 13 10.75 -15.38 0.95
N GLY A 14 10.73 -14.04 0.95
CA GLY A 14 11.85 -13.20 1.38
C GLY A 14 12.94 -12.98 0.33
N GLU A 15 12.74 -13.46 -0.90
CA GLU A 15 13.69 -13.38 -2.02
C GLU A 15 13.53 -12.08 -2.83
N LEU A 16 12.47 -11.30 -2.60
CA LEU A 16 12.15 -10.09 -3.35
C LEU A 16 12.26 -8.84 -2.48
N ASP A 17 12.99 -7.85 -2.99
CA ASP A 17 13.09 -6.51 -2.38
C ASP A 17 11.70 -5.85 -2.36
N ALA A 18 11.06 -5.93 -1.19
CA ALA A 18 9.74 -5.38 -0.94
C ALA A 18 9.64 -3.88 -1.28
N VAL A 19 10.72 -3.12 -1.07
CA VAL A 19 10.73 -1.67 -1.34
C VAL A 19 10.77 -1.45 -2.84
N ALA A 20 11.61 -2.17 -3.59
CA ALA A 20 11.67 -2.08 -5.04
C ALA A 20 10.34 -2.47 -5.70
N VAL A 21 9.72 -3.56 -5.26
CA VAL A 21 8.41 -4.02 -5.76
C VAL A 21 7.34 -2.97 -5.50
N GLY A 22 7.26 -2.46 -4.26
CA GLY A 22 6.30 -1.44 -3.88
C GLY A 22 6.46 -0.18 -4.73
N GLY A 23 7.69 0.33 -4.85
CA GLY A 23 7.97 1.51 -5.67
C GLY A 23 7.53 1.36 -7.13
N HIS A 24 7.79 0.19 -7.75
CA HIS A 24 7.35 -0.08 -9.11
C HIS A 24 5.82 -0.16 -9.26
N LEU A 25 5.13 -0.82 -8.31
CA LEU A 25 3.66 -0.86 -8.27
C LEU A 25 3.07 0.55 -8.14
N GLY A 26 3.65 1.38 -7.27
CA GLY A 26 3.25 2.77 -7.08
C GLY A 26 3.40 3.60 -8.36
N ALA A 27 4.53 3.48 -9.05
CA ALA A 27 4.78 4.16 -10.32
C ALA A 27 3.78 3.74 -11.41
N LEU A 28 3.59 2.43 -11.63
CA LEU A 28 2.63 1.92 -12.62
C LEU A 28 1.19 2.36 -12.33
N ALA A 29 0.81 2.45 -11.05
CA ALA A 29 -0.50 2.92 -10.66
C ALA A 29 -0.67 4.43 -10.87
N ALA A 30 0.36 5.22 -10.59
CA ALA A 30 0.39 6.66 -10.83
C ALA A 30 0.26 6.97 -12.33
N ASP A 31 0.93 6.19 -13.18
CA ASP A 31 0.88 6.27 -14.64
C ASP A 31 -0.39 5.65 -15.25
N LYS A 32 -1.33 5.15 -14.41
CA LYS A 32 -2.58 4.49 -14.81
C LYS A 32 -2.40 3.23 -15.66
N MET A 33 -1.21 2.63 -15.63
CA MET A 33 -0.88 1.38 -16.32
C MET A 33 -1.50 0.16 -15.61
N ILE A 34 -1.74 0.25 -14.30
CA ILE A 34 -2.45 -0.76 -13.51
C ILE A 34 -3.54 -0.13 -12.64
N THR A 35 -4.50 -0.94 -12.19
CA THR A 35 -5.51 -0.53 -11.21
C THR A 35 -5.13 -1.09 -9.83
N LEU A 36 -5.00 -0.23 -8.81
CA LEU A 36 -4.61 -0.65 -7.46
C LEU A 36 -5.55 -1.73 -6.88
N SER A 37 -6.84 -1.66 -7.19
CA SER A 37 -7.82 -2.68 -6.76
C SER A 37 -7.45 -4.11 -7.18
N ARG A 38 -6.66 -4.29 -8.25
CA ARG A 38 -6.22 -5.62 -8.70
C ARG A 38 -5.06 -6.19 -7.89
N VAL A 39 -4.30 -5.35 -7.18
CA VAL A 39 -3.16 -5.80 -6.35
C VAL A 39 -3.50 -5.87 -4.86
N VAL A 40 -4.58 -5.21 -4.42
CA VAL A 40 -5.01 -5.22 -3.01
C VAL A 40 -5.35 -6.62 -2.53
N GLN A 41 -6.12 -7.40 -3.29
CA GLN A 41 -6.53 -8.75 -2.85
C GLN A 41 -5.33 -9.70 -2.72
N PRO A 42 -4.45 -9.82 -3.72
CA PRO A 42 -3.25 -10.64 -3.57
C PRO A 42 -2.33 -10.22 -2.41
N LEU A 43 -2.17 -8.91 -2.15
CA LEU A 43 -1.39 -8.42 -1.00
C LEU A 43 -2.05 -8.75 0.35
N ARG A 44 -3.39 -8.73 0.39
CA ARG A 44 -4.17 -9.14 1.56
C ARG A 44 -3.97 -10.62 1.85
N ASP A 45 -4.01 -11.45 0.81
CA ASP A 45 -3.81 -12.89 0.93
C ASP A 45 -2.39 -13.21 1.43
N ALA A 46 -1.37 -12.50 0.92
CA ALA A 46 0.00 -12.63 1.42
C ALA A 46 0.15 -12.25 2.90
N ALA A 47 -0.51 -11.16 3.35
CA ALA A 47 -0.50 -10.79 4.76
C ALA A 47 -1.18 -11.84 5.64
N ALA A 48 -2.31 -12.40 5.19
CA ALA A 48 -3.03 -13.47 5.89
C ALA A 48 -2.23 -14.79 5.92
N ALA A 49 -1.40 -15.05 4.91
CA ALA A 49 -0.52 -16.21 4.82
C ALA A 49 0.75 -16.11 5.67
N GLY A 50 0.88 -15.08 6.51
CA GLY A 50 2.00 -14.93 7.45
C GLY A 50 3.09 -13.95 7.02
N ALA A 51 2.87 -13.14 5.97
CA ALA A 51 3.82 -12.11 5.52
C ALA A 51 3.39 -10.64 5.81
N PRO A 52 2.82 -10.29 6.99
CA PRO A 52 2.27 -8.96 7.21
C PRO A 52 3.33 -7.85 7.16
N LEU A 53 4.58 -8.12 7.59
CA LEU A 53 5.67 -7.14 7.51
C LEU A 53 6.15 -6.90 6.09
N THR A 54 6.30 -7.96 5.30
CA THR A 54 6.66 -7.83 3.87
C THR A 54 5.57 -7.06 3.13
N THR A 55 4.30 -7.40 3.34
CA THR A 55 3.18 -6.67 2.77
C THR A 55 3.18 -5.21 3.20
N TRP A 56 3.46 -4.91 4.48
CA TRP A 56 3.55 -3.53 4.96
C TRP A 56 4.66 -2.75 4.23
N ARG A 57 5.85 -3.33 4.07
CA ARG A 57 6.97 -2.72 3.34
C ARG A 57 6.63 -2.44 1.87
N ILE A 58 5.98 -3.39 1.18
CA ILE A 58 5.51 -3.19 -0.20
C ILE A 58 4.51 -2.03 -0.27
N LEU A 59 3.54 -2.01 0.64
CA LEU A 59 2.50 -0.96 0.65
C LEU A 59 3.08 0.41 0.95
N ALA A 60 3.95 0.53 1.95
CA ALA A 60 4.61 1.77 2.31
C ALA A 60 5.40 2.36 1.13
N ALA A 61 6.10 1.51 0.37
CA ALA A 61 6.84 1.93 -0.83
C ALA A 61 5.94 2.21 -2.05
N ALA A 62 4.75 1.60 -2.14
CA ALA A 62 3.81 1.80 -3.23
C ALA A 62 2.94 3.06 -3.12
N LEU A 63 2.82 3.62 -1.92
CA LEU A 63 1.91 4.75 -1.64
C LEU A 63 2.38 6.12 -2.16
N PRO A 64 3.67 6.52 -2.09
CA PRO A 64 4.08 7.90 -2.36
C PRO A 64 3.64 8.43 -3.73
N ALA A 65 3.92 7.69 -4.81
CA ALA A 65 3.59 8.15 -6.17
C ALA A 65 2.07 8.29 -6.41
N PRO A 66 1.20 7.32 -6.06
CA PRO A 66 -0.25 7.49 -6.17
C PRO A 66 -0.83 8.65 -5.34
N LEU A 67 -0.22 9.03 -4.21
CA LEU A 67 -0.72 10.11 -3.35
C LEU A 67 -0.57 11.51 -3.99
N THR A 68 0.34 11.67 -4.96
CA THR A 68 0.57 12.94 -5.67
C THR A 68 -0.33 13.11 -6.90
N VAL A 69 -0.99 12.05 -7.36
CA VAL A 69 -1.80 12.06 -8.59
C VAL A 69 -3.21 12.60 -8.32
N GLN A 70 -3.68 13.48 -9.22
CA GLN A 70 -5.04 14.03 -9.18
C GLN A 70 -5.74 13.86 -10.55
N PRO A 71 -6.97 13.33 -10.60
CA PRO A 71 -7.71 12.73 -9.48
C PRO A 71 -7.03 11.44 -8.97
N ALA A 72 -7.23 11.13 -7.69
CA ALA A 72 -6.64 9.96 -7.05
C ALA A 72 -6.92 8.65 -7.82
N PRO A 73 -5.92 7.76 -7.99
CA PRO A 73 -6.10 6.47 -8.65
C PRO A 73 -7.18 5.60 -7.99
N ARG A 74 -7.93 4.86 -8.81
CA ARG A 74 -8.94 3.91 -8.32
C ARG A 74 -8.30 2.84 -7.42
N GLY A 75 -8.88 2.61 -6.25
CA GLY A 75 -8.39 1.64 -5.27
C GLY A 75 -7.37 2.17 -4.27
N LEU A 76 -6.96 3.45 -4.36
CA LEU A 76 -6.04 4.04 -3.38
C LEU A 76 -6.57 3.99 -1.93
N PRO A 77 -7.87 4.23 -1.65
CA PRO A 77 -8.40 4.05 -0.30
C PRO A 77 -8.30 2.60 0.21
N ASP A 78 -8.49 1.60 -0.66
CA ASP A 78 -8.36 0.19 -0.28
C ASP A 78 -6.91 -0.19 0.04
N LEU A 79 -5.95 0.38 -0.70
CA LEU A 79 -4.52 0.22 -0.46
C LEU A 79 -4.12 0.83 0.89
N LEU A 80 -4.58 2.05 1.20
CA LEU A 80 -4.38 2.70 2.50
C LEU A 80 -5.00 1.90 3.65
N ALA A 81 -6.19 1.33 3.44
CA ALA A 81 -6.84 0.51 4.47
C ALA A 81 -6.03 -0.75 4.79
N LEU A 82 -5.48 -1.43 3.77
CA LEU A 82 -4.63 -2.61 3.97
C LEU A 82 -3.28 -2.23 4.61
N ALA A 83 -2.71 -1.08 4.21
CA ALA A 83 -1.53 -0.51 4.83
C ALA A 83 -1.74 -0.27 6.32
N ALA A 84 -2.85 0.36 6.71
CA ALA A 84 -3.15 0.63 8.12
C ALA A 84 -3.31 -0.66 8.93
N GLN A 85 -3.93 -1.69 8.35
CA GLN A 85 -4.07 -3.01 8.97
C GLN A 85 -2.70 -3.66 9.21
N THR A 86 -1.87 -3.72 8.17
CA THR A 86 -0.55 -4.38 8.25
C THR A 86 0.45 -3.59 9.11
N ALA A 87 0.42 -2.26 9.09
CA ALA A 87 1.18 -1.40 10.00
C ALA A 87 0.79 -1.65 11.46
N ALA A 88 -0.51 -1.72 11.77
CA ALA A 88 -1.00 -1.99 13.12
C ALA A 88 -0.61 -3.40 13.62
N VAL A 89 -0.74 -4.42 12.76
CA VAL A 89 -0.39 -5.81 13.10
C VAL A 89 1.10 -5.96 13.37
N THR A 90 1.94 -5.29 12.58
CA THR A 90 3.41 -5.45 12.68
C THR A 90 4.04 -4.55 13.73
N GLY A 91 3.40 -3.42 14.06
CA GLY A 91 3.96 -2.39 14.95
C GLY A 91 5.19 -1.66 14.35
N VAL A 92 5.63 -2.03 13.15
CA VAL A 92 6.83 -1.46 12.53
C VAL A 92 6.52 -0.09 11.96
N ARG A 93 7.33 0.89 12.34
CA ARG A 93 7.25 2.27 11.88
C ARG A 93 7.98 2.40 10.55
N ILE A 94 7.26 2.86 9.53
CA ILE A 94 7.81 3.18 8.21
C ILE A 94 7.25 4.54 7.82
N ASP A 95 8.13 5.46 7.43
CA ASP A 95 7.72 6.75 6.91
C ASP A 95 7.07 6.59 5.52
N VAL A 96 5.96 7.27 5.28
CA VAL A 96 5.26 7.26 3.99
C VAL A 96 5.14 8.70 3.50
N PRO A 97 6.04 9.13 2.60
CA PRO A 97 6.01 10.48 2.04
C PRO A 97 4.64 10.86 1.47
N GLY A 98 4.19 12.08 1.79
CA GLY A 98 2.90 12.63 1.34
C GLY A 98 1.66 12.11 2.10
N LEU A 99 1.80 11.10 2.97
CA LEU A 99 0.67 10.58 3.74
C LEU A 99 0.09 11.62 4.71
N ALA A 100 0.97 12.34 5.41
CA ALA A 100 0.58 13.37 6.37
C ALA A 100 -0.23 14.50 5.70
N ASP A 101 0.17 14.91 4.50
CA ASP A 101 -0.52 15.94 3.73
C ASP A 101 -1.93 15.50 3.35
N VAL A 102 -2.11 14.23 2.94
CA VAL A 102 -3.43 13.67 2.64
C VAL A 102 -4.30 13.58 3.89
N ALA A 103 -3.73 13.14 5.01
CA ALA A 103 -4.43 13.04 6.29
C ALA A 103 -4.88 14.40 6.85
N ALA A 104 -4.11 15.46 6.56
CA ALA A 104 -4.40 16.84 6.94
C ALA A 104 -5.47 17.52 6.07
N ARG A 105 -5.84 16.94 4.92
CA ARG A 105 -6.91 17.50 4.07
C ARG A 105 -8.24 17.56 4.84
N GLY A 106 -9.02 18.60 4.56
CA GLY A 106 -10.38 18.75 5.07
C GLY A 106 -11.33 17.68 4.52
N GLY A 107 -12.48 17.53 5.18
CA GLY A 107 -13.55 16.60 4.78
C GLY A 107 -13.42 15.18 5.34
N SER A 108 -14.32 14.32 4.88
CA SER A 108 -14.56 12.95 5.36
C SER A 108 -14.52 11.91 4.25
N SER A 109 -13.87 12.23 3.12
CA SER A 109 -13.74 11.26 2.03
C SER A 109 -13.02 10.01 2.53
N ARG A 110 -13.38 8.85 1.96
CA ARG A 110 -12.75 7.57 2.33
C ARG A 110 -11.22 7.62 2.25
N LEU A 111 -10.68 8.33 1.25
CA LEU A 111 -9.25 8.53 1.09
C LEU A 111 -8.62 9.21 2.32
N VAL A 112 -9.21 10.31 2.78
CA VAL A 112 -8.72 11.08 3.95
C VAL A 112 -8.87 10.26 5.23
N THR A 113 -10.00 9.56 5.39
CA THR A 113 -10.25 8.70 6.55
C THR A 113 -9.21 7.58 6.67
N GLU A 114 -8.94 6.85 5.59
CA GLU A 114 -7.93 5.77 5.63
C GLU A 114 -6.50 6.32 5.75
N ALA A 115 -6.20 7.50 5.19
CA ALA A 115 -4.91 8.14 5.41
C ALA A 115 -4.67 8.49 6.89
N ARG A 116 -5.67 9.06 7.58
CA ARG A 116 -5.59 9.33 9.03
C ARG A 116 -5.45 8.05 9.85
N ARG A 117 -6.17 6.99 9.46
CA ARG A 117 -6.07 5.67 10.09
C ARG A 117 -4.65 5.11 9.95
N LEU A 118 -4.03 5.23 8.78
CA LEU A 118 -2.66 4.79 8.57
C LEU A 118 -1.67 5.60 9.42
N VAL A 119 -1.78 6.93 9.45
CA VAL A 119 -0.96 7.79 10.33
C VAL A 119 -1.05 7.36 11.79
N ALA A 120 -2.25 6.99 12.27
CA ALA A 120 -2.41 6.50 13.64
C ALA A 120 -1.75 5.13 13.87
N ALA A 121 -1.81 4.23 12.88
CA ALA A 121 -1.21 2.90 12.94
C ALA A 121 0.33 2.91 12.85
N SER A 122 0.91 3.94 12.22
CA SER A 122 2.34 4.10 11.99
C SER A 122 3.03 5.10 12.93
N ARG A 123 2.41 5.46 14.07
CA ARG A 123 2.95 6.36 15.12
C ARG A 123 3.58 5.63 16.28
#